data_AF-X1UEP1-F1
#
_entry.id   AF-X1UEP1-F1
#
_cell.length_a   1.000
_cell.length_b   1.000
_cell.length_c   1.000
_cell.angle_alpha   90.00
_cell.angle_beta   90.00
_cell.angle_gamma   90.00
#
_symmetry.space_group_name_H-M   'P 1'
#
loop_
_entity.id
_entity.type
_entity.pdbx_description
1 polymer ?
#
loop_
_entity_poly.entity_id
_entity_poly.type
_entity_poly.pdbx_seq_one_letter_code
_entity_poly.pdbx_strand_id
1 'polypeptide(L)' 'VHEDLVDMINFRVETTLLPCGAFANYTSQRQAEGADLAHLKPSHINPSDKVLSLLLAKPVAVPEVKVGAEAVAIH' A
#
# COMPACT_ATOMS: atom_id res chain seq x y z
N VAL A 1 -28.90 -6.55 -9.94
CA VAL A 1 -28.07 -7.35 -10.86
C VAL A 1 -26.83 -7.77 -10.07
N HIS A 2 -26.61 -9.09 -9.87
CA HIS A 2 -25.44 -9.74 -9.21
C HIS A 2 -25.54 -10.26 -7.74
N GLU A 3 -26.71 -10.67 -7.22
CA GLU A 3 -26.73 -11.47 -5.97
C GLU A 3 -26.63 -12.99 -6.24
N ASP A 4 -27.18 -13.48 -7.36
CA ASP A 4 -27.22 -14.91 -7.72
C ASP A 4 -25.84 -15.59 -7.86
N LEU A 5 -24.77 -14.84 -8.16
CA LEU A 5 -23.44 -15.43 -8.38
C LEU A 5 -22.71 -15.75 -7.06
N VAL A 6 -23.06 -15.07 -5.97
CA VAL A 6 -22.44 -15.26 -4.65
C VAL A 6 -22.95 -16.55 -3.99
N ASP A 7 -24.20 -16.91 -4.23
CA ASP A 7 -24.78 -18.15 -3.68
C ASP A 7 -24.37 -19.40 -4.49
N MET A 8 -24.11 -19.24 -5.80
CA MET A 8 -23.69 -20.34 -6.67
C MET A 8 -22.26 -20.82 -6.38
N ILE A 9 -21.40 -19.93 -5.91
CA ILE A 9 -20.01 -20.20 -5.55
C ILE A 9 -19.90 -19.86 -4.08
N ASN A 10 -19.94 -20.85 -3.19
CA ASN A 10 -19.89 -20.69 -1.73
C ASN A 10 -18.55 -20.07 -1.25
N PHE A 11 -18.30 -18.83 -1.66
CA PHE A 11 -17.06 -18.10 -1.53
C PHE A 11 -17.39 -16.64 -1.22
N ARG A 12 -16.80 -16.14 -0.15
CA ARG A 12 -17.00 -14.78 0.33
C ARG A 12 -15.66 -14.05 0.31
N VAL A 13 -15.62 -12.90 -0.34
CA VAL A 13 -14.43 -12.04 -0.35
C VAL A 13 -14.45 -11.16 0.88
N GLU A 14 -13.41 -11.24 1.70
CA GLU A 14 -13.19 -10.32 2.80
C GLU A 14 -12.28 -9.18 2.33
N THR A 15 -12.66 -7.95 2.68
CA THR A 15 -11.88 -6.75 2.35
C THR A 15 -11.69 -5.91 3.61
N THR A 16 -10.54 -5.25 3.71
CA THR A 16 -10.21 -4.36 4.82
C THR A 16 -9.76 -3.01 4.27
N LEU A 17 -10.36 -1.93 4.76
CA LEU A 17 -9.91 -0.58 4.42
C LEU A 17 -8.60 -0.28 5.16
N LEU A 18 -7.57 0.07 4.39
CA LEU A 18 -6.28 0.46 4.93
C LEU A 18 -6.33 1.90 5.48
N PRO A 19 -5.53 2.22 6.51
CA PRO A 19 -5.41 3.58 7.01
C PRO A 19 -4.85 4.53 5.93
N CYS A 20 -5.27 5.80 5.97
CA CYS A 20 -4.78 6.83 5.06
C CYS A 20 -3.24 6.91 5.11
N GLY A 21 -2.58 6.82 3.96
CA GLY A 21 -1.11 6.85 3.89
C GLY A 21 -0.42 5.50 4.17
N ALA A 22 -1.14 4.38 4.29
CA ALA A 22 -0.58 3.05 4.52
C ALA A 22 0.59 2.70 3.56
N PHE A 23 0.41 2.95 2.26
CA PHE A 23 1.44 2.66 1.27
C PHE A 23 2.66 3.59 1.40
N ALA A 24 2.46 4.86 1.72
CA ALA A 24 3.56 5.79 1.96
C ALA A 24 4.39 5.35 3.18
N ASN A 25 3.71 4.97 4.26
CA ASN A 25 4.35 4.43 5.47
C ASN A 25 5.09 3.11 5.19
N TYR A 26 4.51 2.21 4.38
CA TYR A 26 5.19 1.00 3.93
C TYR A 26 6.48 1.33 3.17
N THR A 27 6.41 2.24 2.20
CA THR A 27 7.58 2.68 1.43
C THR A 27 8.65 3.29 2.33
N SER A 28 8.30 4.19 3.26
CA SER A 28 9.26 4.79 4.19
C SER A 28 9.93 3.75 5.09
N GLN A 29 9.17 2.77 5.61
CA GLN A 29 9.74 1.68 6.41
C GLN A 29 10.69 0.81 5.58
N ARG A 30 10.34 0.48 4.34
CA ARG A 30 11.20 -0.32 3.45
C ARG A 30 12.48 0.42 3.05
N GLN A 31 12.41 1.73 2.82
CA GLN A 31 13.60 2.57 2.63
C GLN A 31 14.50 2.58 3.86
N ALA A 32 13.94 2.70 5.06
CA ALA A 32 14.70 2.67 6.32
C ALA A 32 15.36 1.31 6.58
N GLU A 33 14.75 0.20 6.13
CA GLU A 33 15.35 -1.14 6.14
C GLU A 33 16.49 -1.31 5.11
N GLY A 34 16.78 -0.28 4.29
CA GLY A 34 17.81 -0.31 3.26
C GLY A 34 17.38 -1.02 1.96
N ALA A 35 16.06 -1.16 1.73
CA ALA A 35 15.57 -1.75 0.49
C ALA A 35 15.91 -0.84 -0.70
N ASP A 36 16.44 -1.44 -1.76
CA ASP A 36 16.65 -0.77 -3.03
C ASP A 36 15.33 -0.21 -3.60
N LEU A 37 15.41 0.93 -4.29
CA LEU A 37 14.24 1.67 -4.79
C LEU A 37 13.37 0.82 -5.73
N ALA A 38 13.97 -0.15 -6.42
CA ALA A 38 13.27 -1.10 -7.28
C ALA A 38 12.40 -2.13 -6.52
N HIS A 39 12.61 -2.30 -5.20
CA HIS A 39 11.94 -3.30 -4.35
C HIS A 39 10.92 -2.67 -3.37
N LEU A 40 10.49 -1.42 -3.63
CA LEU A 40 9.59 -0.67 -2.75
C LEU A 40 8.10 -0.97 -2.94
N LYS A 41 7.71 -1.67 -4.01
CA LYS A 41 6.30 -2.04 -4.22
C LYS A 41 5.96 -3.34 -3.48
N PRO A 42 4.90 -3.36 -2.67
CA PRO A 42 4.43 -4.59 -2.05
C PRO A 42 3.88 -5.56 -3.12
N SER A 43 3.95 -6.87 -2.86
CA SER A 43 3.31 -7.87 -3.74
C SER A 43 1.80 -7.69 -3.75
N HIS A 44 1.17 -7.76 -4.94
CA HIS A 44 -0.27 -7.60 -5.10
C HIS A 44 -1.04 -8.93 -4.98
N ILE A 45 -0.36 -10.06 -5.19
CA ILE A 45 -0.91 -11.41 -5.04
C ILE A 45 -0.11 -12.14 -3.97
N ASN A 46 -0.82 -12.80 -3.05
CA ASN A 46 -0.24 -13.55 -1.93
C ASN A 46 0.89 -12.79 -1.22
N PRO A 47 0.63 -11.57 -0.69
CA PRO A 47 1.61 -10.88 0.14
C PRO A 47 1.94 -11.74 1.37
N SER A 48 3.17 -11.62 1.86
CA SER A 48 3.54 -12.25 3.13
C SER A 48 2.87 -11.55 4.31
N ASP A 49 2.70 -12.26 5.43
CA ASP A 49 2.12 -11.70 6.65
C ASP A 49 2.87 -10.47 7.15
N LYS A 50 4.19 -10.41 6.93
CA LYS A 50 5.01 -9.22 7.24
C LYS A 50 4.52 -8.01 6.44
N VAL A 51 4.29 -8.18 5.14
CA VAL A 51 3.80 -7.08 4.27
C VAL A 51 2.41 -6.64 4.68
N LEU A 52 1.50 -7.59 4.98
CA LEU A 52 0.16 -7.27 5.46
C LEU A 52 0.20 -6.50 6.78
N SER A 53 1.03 -6.92 7.74
CA SER A 53 1.19 -6.25 9.02
C SER A 53 1.69 -4.81 8.87
N LEU A 54 2.61 -4.57 7.94
CA LEU A 54 3.12 -3.23 7.65
C LEU A 54 2.07 -2.32 6.99
N LEU A 55 1.20 -2.87 6.14
CA LEU A 55 0.12 -2.12 5.49
C LEU A 55 -1.04 -1.82 6.44
N LEU A 56 -1.33 -2.73 7.38
CA LEU A 56 -2.34 -2.56 8.42
C LEU A 56 -1.88 -1.67 9.57
N ALA A 57 -0.56 -1.50 9.74
CA ALA A 57 0.00 -0.64 10.77
C ALA A 57 -0.49 0.81 10.59
N LYS A 58 -0.97 1.41 11.69
CA LYS A 58 -1.42 2.79 11.68
C LYS A 58 -0.23 3.70 11.35
N PRO A 59 -0.29 4.50 10.27
CA PRO A 59 0.78 5.42 9.94
C PRO A 59 0.93 6.41 11.08
N VAL A 60 2.12 6.43 11.69
CA VAL A 60 2.52 7.47 12.63
C VAL A 60 2.58 8.75 11.80
N ALA A 61 1.75 9.74 12.16
CA ALA A 61 1.51 10.95 11.39
C ALA A 61 2.81 11.54 10.81
N VAL A 62 2.97 11.43 9.49
CA VAL A 62 3.99 12.17 8.75
C VAL A 62 3.32 13.49 8.34
N PRO A 63 3.91 14.66 8.64
CA PRO A 63 3.29 15.94 8.34
C PRO A 63 3.10 16.09 6.83
N GLU A 64 2.05 16.80 6.42
CA GLU A 64 1.75 17.13 5.03
C GLU A 64 2.94 17.86 4.38
N VAL A 65 3.86 17.13 3.76
CA VAL A 65 4.93 17.74 2.96
C VAL A 65 4.37 18.04 1.58
N LYS A 66 4.15 19.34 1.34
CA LYS A 66 3.87 19.92 0.02
C LYS A 66 5.03 19.58 -0.91
N VAL A 67 4.82 18.66 -1.86
CA VAL A 67 5.79 18.38 -2.92
C VAL A 67 5.70 19.49 -3.95
N GLY A 68 6.61 20.46 -3.86
CA GLY A 68 6.92 21.39 -4.94
C GLY A 68 7.65 20.61 -6.04
N ALA A 69 6.99 20.40 -7.16
CA ALA A 69 7.61 19.86 -8.36
C ALA A 69 8.46 20.96 -9.02
N GLU A 70 9.78 20.86 -8.90
CA GLU A 70 10.70 21.60 -9.75
C GLU A 70 10.99 20.74 -10.99
N ALA A 71 10.43 21.13 -12.13
CA ALA A 71 10.77 20.56 -13.43
C ALA A 71 12.10 21.17 -13.89
N VAL A 72 13.14 20.34 -13.99
CA VAL A 72 14.45 20.72 -14.54
C VAL A 72 14.30 21.02 -16.03
N ALA A 73 14.69 22.24 -16.40
CA ALA A 73 14.73 22.74 -17.76
C ALA A 73 15.81 22.03 -18.61
N ILE A 74 15.43 21.74 -19.85
CA ILE A 74 16.30 21.32 -20.96
C ILE A 74 16.99 22.54 -21.58
N HIS A 75 18.29 22.44 -21.84
CA HIS A 75 19.06 23.27 -22.78
C HIS A 75 19.81 22.35 -23.74
#